data_AF-A0AAW0Y830-F1
#
_entry.id   AF-A0AAW0Y830-F1
#
_cell.length_a   1.000
_cell.length_b   1.000
_cell.length_c   1.000
_cell.angle_alpha   90.00
_cell.angle_beta   90.00
_cell.angle_gamma   90.00
#
_symmetry.space_group_name_H-M   'P 1'
#
loop_
_entity.id
_entity.type
_entity.pdbx_description
1 polymer ?
#
loop_
_entity_poly.entity_id
_entity_poly.type
_entity_poly.pdbx_seq_one_letter_code
_entity_poly.pdbx_strand_id
1 'polypeptide(L)'
;MYQTMLGFGGAFSDSTGLNVVSLSSEVQEHFLRSYFAPEGIGYTFGRVPIAGADCSTRTYSYDDVEGDVDLVHWNLTYEDYDYKIPLILRAKELAPYPLKLFGTPWAPPAWMKTNGMFNGSGILLEEMYQPYANYILKFVEAYEAEGAEMWGLTPANEPLGGFIDWGINTCGWSSEAMRDWIKGNLGPTLEAAGYRYLKMMIHDFNRDSLPWYIEPILEDPDAAQYIDGTAVHWYEDRNTDPEVLDEIQFEYQDMFLLYTEACQGADVSGSAESVKLGSWQRAEDYVYDMMETINHFSTGWVDWNMALDTLGGPNWYNNFLDSPVIVNTEENEFYKQPMFYAIGHLSKFVAPGSNRMASLTTATDLQVVAFNVESGRALAVILNMAEEERNVTVRDGSEFYLNFAIPAKAIQTILY
;
A
#
# COMPACT_ATOMS: atom_id res chain seq x y z
N MET A 1 22.88 3.30 -11.24
CA MET A 1 22.52 2.25 -10.26
C MET A 1 21.01 2.26 -10.15
N TYR A 2 20.40 1.12 -9.90
CA TYR A 2 18.96 1.04 -9.68
C TYR A 2 18.65 0.95 -8.19
N GLN A 3 17.36 1.02 -7.86
CA GLN A 3 16.87 1.07 -6.50
C GLN A 3 17.05 -0.26 -5.73
N THR A 4 17.12 -0.14 -4.41
CA THR A 4 17.05 -1.25 -3.46
C THR A 4 15.61 -1.47 -3.05
N MET A 5 15.17 -2.74 -3.07
CA MET A 5 13.79 -3.11 -2.74
C MET A 5 13.56 -3.03 -1.23
N LEU A 6 12.50 -2.33 -0.83
CA LEU A 6 12.01 -2.25 0.54
C LEU A 6 11.08 -3.43 0.89
N GLY A 7 10.32 -3.93 -0.09
CA GLY A 7 9.51 -5.14 0.01
C GLY A 7 8.08 -5.02 -0.51
N PHE A 8 7.22 -5.93 -0.07
CA PHE A 8 5.84 -6.09 -0.55
C PHE A 8 4.88 -6.32 0.61
N GLY A 9 3.61 -5.95 0.45
CA GLY A 9 2.66 -6.08 1.56
C GLY A 9 1.20 -5.93 1.16
N GLY A 10 0.37 -5.72 2.17
CA GLY A 10 -1.05 -5.38 2.04
C GLY A 10 -1.55 -4.56 3.22
N ALA A 11 -2.82 -4.19 3.21
CA ALA A 11 -3.45 -3.36 4.25
C ALA A 11 -4.13 -4.20 5.35
N PHE A 12 -3.86 -3.83 6.61
CA PHE A 12 -4.62 -4.21 7.79
C PHE A 12 -5.83 -3.29 7.96
N SER A 13 -6.72 -3.29 6.97
CA SER A 13 -8.00 -2.57 7.06
C SER A 13 -8.94 -3.21 8.07
N ASP A 14 -9.96 -2.47 8.51
CA ASP A 14 -11.01 -3.04 9.36
C ASP A 14 -11.72 -4.20 8.66
N SER A 15 -11.94 -4.11 7.34
CA SER A 15 -12.52 -5.20 6.54
C SER A 15 -11.62 -6.44 6.49
N THR A 16 -10.32 -6.27 6.32
CA THR A 16 -9.36 -7.39 6.40
C THR A 16 -9.42 -8.01 7.79
N GLY A 17 -9.35 -7.18 8.82
CA GLY A 17 -9.40 -7.59 10.21
C GLY A 17 -10.65 -8.40 10.53
N LEU A 18 -11.82 -7.84 10.24
CA LEU A 18 -13.12 -8.46 10.51
C LEU A 18 -13.30 -9.80 9.80
N ASN A 19 -12.95 -9.87 8.51
CA ASN A 19 -13.05 -11.11 7.74
C ASN A 19 -12.17 -12.20 8.34
N VAL A 20 -10.93 -11.87 8.71
CA VAL A 20 -10.00 -12.84 9.29
C VAL A 20 -10.47 -13.27 10.68
N VAL A 21 -10.81 -12.35 11.58
CA VAL A 21 -11.23 -12.72 12.95
C VAL A 21 -12.55 -13.49 13.00
N SER A 22 -13.36 -13.43 11.94
CA SER A 22 -14.59 -14.21 11.80
C SER A 22 -14.36 -15.70 11.54
N LEU A 23 -13.14 -16.09 11.15
CA LEU A 23 -12.74 -17.48 10.96
C LEU A 23 -12.35 -18.14 12.28
N SER A 24 -12.30 -19.47 12.32
CA SER A 24 -11.70 -20.21 13.45
C SER A 24 -10.20 -19.89 13.58
N SER A 25 -9.65 -19.99 14.81
CA SER A 25 -8.24 -19.69 15.08
C SER A 25 -7.24 -20.49 14.23
N GLU A 26 -7.58 -21.73 13.87
CA GLU A 26 -6.76 -22.56 12.97
C GLU A 26 -6.69 -21.96 11.56
N VAL A 27 -7.83 -21.52 11.03
CA VAL A 27 -7.92 -20.93 9.69
C VAL A 27 -7.33 -19.52 9.66
N GLN A 28 -7.50 -18.74 10.73
CA GLN A 28 -6.79 -17.46 10.94
C GLN A 28 -5.27 -17.63 10.88
N GLU A 29 -4.73 -18.64 11.58
CA GLU A 29 -3.30 -18.94 11.52
C GLU A 29 -2.89 -19.33 10.09
N HIS A 30 -3.65 -20.19 9.40
CA HIS A 30 -3.36 -20.53 8.00
C HIS A 30 -3.38 -19.32 7.05
N PHE A 31 -4.28 -18.36 7.29
CA PHE A 31 -4.32 -17.10 6.56
C PHE A 31 -3.04 -16.29 6.79
N LEU A 32 -2.67 -16.02 8.04
CA LEU A 32 -1.48 -15.23 8.38
C LEU A 32 -0.19 -15.91 7.90
N ARG A 33 -0.10 -17.24 8.02
CA ARG A 33 1.04 -18.02 7.49
C ARG A 33 1.13 -17.96 5.97
N SER A 34 0.00 -17.87 5.27
CA SER A 34 0.01 -17.72 3.82
C SER A 34 0.69 -16.43 3.38
N TYR A 35 0.43 -15.32 4.06
CA TYR A 35 1.04 -14.03 3.72
C TYR A 35 2.44 -13.85 4.31
N PHE A 36 2.63 -14.10 5.61
CA PHE A 36 3.81 -13.62 6.33
C PHE A 36 4.85 -14.72 6.59
N ALA A 37 4.45 -15.97 6.76
CA ALA A 37 5.42 -17.02 7.15
C ALA A 37 6.37 -17.40 5.99
N PRO A 38 7.57 -17.97 6.27
CA PRO A 38 8.54 -18.35 5.25
C PRO A 38 8.02 -19.34 4.20
N GLU A 39 7.09 -20.23 4.57
CA GLU A 39 6.41 -21.13 3.64
C GLU A 39 5.37 -20.43 2.76
N GLY A 40 4.90 -19.25 3.16
CA GLY A 40 3.95 -18.40 2.44
C GLY A 40 4.61 -17.55 1.36
N ILE A 41 4.04 -16.36 1.09
CA ILE A 41 4.58 -15.40 0.11
C ILE A 41 5.48 -14.33 0.72
N GLY A 42 5.68 -14.32 2.04
CA GLY A 42 6.73 -13.54 2.70
C GLY A 42 6.52 -12.02 2.66
N TYR A 43 5.30 -11.54 2.91
CA TYR A 43 5.02 -10.11 3.08
C TYR A 43 5.92 -9.47 4.15
N THR A 44 6.36 -8.24 3.85
CA THR A 44 7.24 -7.44 4.71
C THR A 44 6.73 -6.01 4.93
N PHE A 45 5.59 -5.65 4.34
CA PHE A 45 4.88 -4.40 4.59
C PHE A 45 3.47 -4.66 5.15
N GLY A 46 3.01 -3.74 5.98
CA GLY A 46 1.62 -3.64 6.42
C GLY A 46 1.15 -2.18 6.41
N ARG A 47 0.19 -1.84 5.56
CA ARG A 47 -0.48 -0.53 5.60
C ARG A 47 -1.56 -0.55 6.69
N VAL A 48 -1.65 0.49 7.51
CA VAL A 48 -2.60 0.57 8.62
C VAL A 48 -3.42 1.84 8.47
N PRO A 49 -4.74 1.75 8.23
CA PRO A 49 -5.61 2.90 8.36
C PRO A 49 -5.53 3.52 9.75
N ILE A 50 -5.36 4.82 9.83
CA ILE A 50 -5.51 5.59 11.07
C ILE A 50 -7.00 5.89 11.21
N ALA A 51 -7.66 5.16 12.12
CA ALA A 51 -9.12 5.10 12.29
C ALA A 51 -9.85 4.54 11.05
N GLY A 52 -11.07 5.02 10.78
CA GLY A 52 -11.95 4.47 9.77
C GLY A 52 -11.60 4.87 8.34
N ALA A 53 -11.73 3.91 7.43
CA ALA A 53 -11.60 4.02 5.99
C ALA A 53 -12.94 3.69 5.30
N ASP A 54 -12.96 3.63 3.97
CA ASP A 54 -14.10 3.07 3.23
C ASP A 54 -14.30 1.57 3.54
N CYS A 55 -13.20 0.81 3.59
CA CYS A 55 -13.12 -0.57 4.08
C CYS A 55 -13.18 -0.67 5.61
N SER A 56 -14.25 -0.09 6.15
CA SER A 56 -14.73 -0.18 7.53
C SER A 56 -16.25 -0.42 7.53
N THR A 57 -16.83 -0.83 8.65
CA THR A 57 -18.29 -1.02 8.77
C THR A 57 -19.06 0.26 9.12
N ARG A 58 -18.33 1.32 9.52
CA ARG A 58 -18.84 2.64 9.89
C ARG A 58 -17.77 3.70 9.65
N THR A 59 -18.17 4.96 9.59
CA THR A 59 -17.24 6.09 9.71
C THR A 59 -16.91 6.35 11.18
N TYR A 60 -15.65 6.67 11.48
CA TYR A 60 -15.19 7.04 12.82
C TYR A 60 -13.79 7.68 12.79
N SER A 61 -13.48 8.43 13.84
CA SER A 61 -12.10 8.80 14.19
C SER A 61 -11.77 8.29 15.60
N TYR A 62 -10.54 8.55 16.04
CA TYR A 62 -10.15 8.33 17.44
C TYR A 62 -10.63 9.43 18.38
N ASP A 63 -11.19 10.53 17.87
CA ASP A 63 -11.61 11.67 18.67
C ASP A 63 -12.90 12.33 18.15
N ASP A 64 -14.03 11.61 18.27
CA ASP A 64 -15.33 12.06 17.76
C ASP A 64 -16.09 13.02 18.70
N VAL A 65 -15.48 13.44 19.82
CA VAL A 65 -16.08 14.45 20.72
C VAL A 65 -15.84 15.84 20.14
N GLU A 66 -16.91 16.48 19.67
CA GLU A 66 -16.84 17.80 19.02
C GLU A 66 -16.16 18.85 19.93
N GLY A 67 -15.15 19.52 19.38
CA GLY A 67 -14.43 20.60 20.04
C GLY A 67 -13.35 20.14 21.03
N ASP A 68 -12.98 18.86 21.05
CA ASP A 68 -11.91 18.32 21.89
C ASP A 68 -10.51 18.63 21.33
N VAL A 69 -10.18 19.91 21.23
CA VAL A 69 -8.90 20.42 20.69
C VAL A 69 -7.69 19.88 21.46
N ASP A 70 -7.86 19.58 22.75
CA ASP A 70 -6.81 19.05 23.63
C ASP A 70 -6.69 17.51 23.55
N LEU A 71 -7.53 16.85 22.74
CA LEU A 71 -7.55 15.40 22.51
C LEU A 71 -7.75 14.60 23.82
N VAL A 72 -8.55 15.09 24.77
CA VAL A 72 -8.79 14.46 26.07
C VAL A 72 -9.55 13.14 25.95
N HIS A 73 -10.40 13.02 24.94
CA HIS A 73 -11.24 11.88 24.61
C HIS A 73 -10.65 10.99 23.52
N TRP A 74 -9.50 11.37 22.96
CA TRP A 74 -8.78 10.58 21.97
C TRP A 74 -8.50 9.16 22.49
N ASN A 75 -8.92 8.15 21.73
CA ASN A 75 -8.62 6.76 22.04
C ASN A 75 -8.74 5.86 20.80
N LEU A 76 -7.93 4.80 20.76
CA LEU A 76 -8.13 3.70 19.81
C LEU A 76 -9.50 3.03 20.04
N THR A 77 -10.05 2.43 18.98
CA THR A 77 -11.38 1.81 19.03
C THR A 77 -11.28 0.29 19.02
N TYR A 78 -12.44 -0.39 19.12
CA TYR A 78 -12.47 -1.85 19.13
C TYR A 78 -11.92 -2.44 17.83
N GLU A 79 -12.02 -1.73 16.71
CA GLU A 79 -11.44 -2.17 15.43
C GLU A 79 -9.91 -2.33 15.52
N ASP A 80 -9.23 -1.46 16.28
CA ASP A 80 -7.80 -1.58 16.52
C ASP A 80 -7.48 -2.75 17.45
N TYR A 81 -8.16 -2.82 18.60
CA TYR A 81 -7.84 -3.80 19.65
C TYR A 81 -8.29 -5.23 19.32
N ASP A 82 -9.43 -5.38 18.66
CA ASP A 82 -10.02 -6.70 18.42
C ASP A 82 -9.54 -7.28 17.08
N TYR A 83 -9.18 -6.43 16.10
CA TYR A 83 -8.85 -6.86 14.74
C TYR A 83 -7.42 -6.51 14.31
N LYS A 84 -7.07 -5.22 14.23
CA LYS A 84 -5.83 -4.78 13.54
C LYS A 84 -4.59 -5.16 14.34
N ILE A 85 -4.50 -4.74 15.60
CA ILE A 85 -3.31 -4.93 16.44
C ILE A 85 -3.02 -6.42 16.66
N PRO A 86 -3.98 -7.29 17.04
CA PRO A 86 -3.70 -8.71 17.23
C PRO A 86 -3.15 -9.39 15.96
N LEU A 87 -3.71 -9.07 14.79
CA LEU A 87 -3.25 -9.63 13.51
C LEU A 87 -1.87 -9.09 13.13
N ILE A 88 -1.59 -7.82 13.36
CA ILE A 88 -0.28 -7.20 13.15
C ILE A 88 0.78 -7.89 14.03
N LEU A 89 0.53 -8.04 15.33
CA LEU A 89 1.47 -8.67 16.26
C LEU A 89 1.75 -10.11 15.84
N ARG A 90 0.71 -10.86 15.46
CA ARG A 90 0.90 -12.23 14.98
C ARG A 90 1.66 -12.28 13.65
N ALA A 91 1.39 -11.36 12.73
CA ALA A 91 2.14 -11.25 11.47
C ALA A 91 3.63 -10.95 11.72
N LYS A 92 3.95 -10.05 12.66
CA LYS A 92 5.33 -9.73 13.07
C LYS A 92 6.09 -10.96 13.57
N GLU A 93 5.44 -11.82 14.35
CA GLU A 93 6.05 -13.07 14.84
C GLU A 93 6.34 -14.08 13.72
N LEU A 94 5.53 -14.07 12.67
CA LEU A 94 5.63 -15.01 11.55
C LEU A 94 6.62 -14.56 10.47
N ALA A 95 6.80 -13.25 10.30
CA ALA A 95 7.53 -12.67 9.19
C ALA A 95 9.03 -13.05 9.21
N PRO A 96 9.63 -13.45 8.05
CA PRO A 96 11.06 -13.76 7.96
C PRO A 96 11.96 -12.53 8.06
N TYR A 97 11.40 -11.34 7.83
CA TYR A 97 12.07 -10.05 7.93
C TYR A 97 11.25 -9.13 8.82
N PRO A 98 11.84 -8.07 9.41
CA PRO A 98 11.09 -7.07 10.15
C PRO A 98 9.95 -6.50 9.30
N LEU A 99 8.71 -6.64 9.80
CA LEU A 99 7.51 -6.10 9.17
C LEU A 99 7.55 -4.57 9.27
N LYS A 100 7.51 -3.88 8.12
CA LYS A 100 7.44 -2.42 8.04
C LYS A 100 5.97 -2.00 8.05
N LEU A 101 5.51 -1.43 9.14
CA LEU A 101 4.17 -0.88 9.25
C LEU A 101 4.16 0.58 8.83
N PHE A 102 3.16 1.03 8.08
CA PHE A 102 2.96 2.47 7.90
C PHE A 102 1.50 2.86 8.06
N GLY A 103 1.30 3.98 8.75
CA GLY A 103 -0.02 4.54 9.05
C GLY A 103 -0.44 5.58 8.03
N THR A 104 -1.71 5.54 7.63
CA THR A 104 -2.30 6.53 6.71
C THR A 104 -3.68 6.95 7.22
N PRO A 105 -3.98 8.25 7.37
CA PRO A 105 -5.31 8.72 7.69
C PRO A 105 -6.13 9.03 6.43
N TRP A 106 -7.41 8.65 6.39
CA TRP A 106 -8.31 9.02 5.27
C TRP A 106 -9.00 10.35 5.52
N ALA A 107 -9.39 10.60 6.76
CA ALA A 107 -10.02 11.83 7.18
C ALA A 107 -9.67 12.13 8.64
N PRO A 108 -9.49 13.41 9.00
CA PRO A 108 -9.48 13.84 10.40
C PRO A 108 -10.87 13.63 11.04
N PRO A 109 -10.99 13.79 12.37
CA PRO A 109 -12.29 13.92 13.03
C PRO A 109 -13.19 14.91 12.28
N ALA A 110 -14.46 14.56 12.10
CA ALA A 110 -15.37 15.31 11.24
C ALA A 110 -15.49 16.80 11.66
N TRP A 111 -15.45 17.08 12.96
CA TRP A 111 -15.52 18.44 13.53
C TRP A 111 -14.27 19.29 13.26
N MET A 112 -13.16 18.69 12.80
CA MET A 112 -11.96 19.42 12.37
C MET A 112 -12.02 19.89 10.91
N LYS A 113 -13.05 19.50 10.15
CA LYS A 113 -13.20 19.80 8.72
C LYS A 113 -14.17 20.94 8.47
N THR A 114 -13.94 21.66 7.37
CA THR A 114 -14.83 22.75 6.91
C THR A 114 -16.27 22.30 6.62
N ASN A 115 -16.48 21.02 6.30
CA ASN A 115 -17.78 20.46 5.99
C ASN A 115 -18.42 19.68 7.15
N GLY A 116 -17.73 19.48 8.27
CA GLY A 116 -18.27 18.75 9.42
C GLY A 116 -18.56 17.26 9.17
N MET A 117 -17.98 16.64 8.14
CA MET A 117 -18.29 15.27 7.70
C MET A 117 -17.01 14.47 7.38
N PHE A 118 -17.04 13.14 7.50
CA PHE A 118 -15.91 12.28 7.13
C PHE A 118 -15.68 12.21 5.61
N ASN A 119 -16.75 12.24 4.81
CA ASN A 119 -16.72 12.20 3.36
C ASN A 119 -17.08 13.58 2.76
N GLY A 120 -17.25 13.61 1.43
CA GLY A 120 -17.60 14.80 0.66
C GLY A 120 -16.46 15.81 0.54
N SER A 121 -16.73 16.90 -0.19
CA SER A 121 -15.75 17.97 -0.34
C SER A 121 -15.55 18.72 0.98
N GLY A 122 -14.30 18.79 1.45
CA GLY A 122 -13.95 19.43 2.70
C GLY A 122 -12.45 19.35 2.98
N ILE A 123 -11.91 20.41 3.57
CA ILE A 123 -10.49 20.54 3.93
C ILE A 123 -10.37 20.64 5.46
N LEU A 124 -9.17 20.41 5.99
CA LEU A 124 -8.88 20.66 7.40
C LEU A 124 -8.97 22.17 7.69
N LEU A 125 -9.61 22.54 8.80
CA LEU A 125 -9.60 23.92 9.30
C LEU A 125 -8.18 24.34 9.70
N GLU A 126 -7.74 25.56 9.36
CA GLU A 126 -6.38 26.04 9.68
C GLU A 126 -6.10 26.02 11.19
N GLU A 127 -7.09 26.37 12.02
CA GLU A 127 -6.99 26.29 13.47
C GLU A 127 -6.78 24.85 14.00
N MET A 128 -7.08 23.84 13.19
CA MET A 128 -6.93 22.42 13.53
C MET A 128 -5.60 21.82 13.06
N TYR A 129 -4.72 22.60 12.42
CA TYR A 129 -3.43 22.09 11.94
C TYR A 129 -2.58 21.48 13.06
N GLN A 130 -2.43 22.18 14.19
CA GLN A 130 -1.69 21.65 15.34
C GLN A 130 -2.44 20.52 16.07
N PRO A 131 -3.73 20.66 16.40
CA PRO A 131 -4.52 19.56 16.99
C PRO A 131 -4.46 18.27 16.16
N TYR A 132 -4.53 18.37 14.82
CA TYR A 132 -4.46 17.21 13.95
C TYR A 132 -3.04 16.60 13.89
N ALA A 133 -1.98 17.42 13.93
CA ALA A 133 -0.61 16.89 14.09
C ALA A 133 -0.46 16.10 15.41
N ASN A 134 -1.03 16.60 16.51
CA ASN A 134 -1.06 15.90 17.79
C ASN A 134 -1.89 14.61 17.72
N TYR A 135 -2.98 14.60 16.94
CA TYR A 135 -3.81 13.41 16.71
C TYR A 135 -3.01 12.29 16.03
N ILE A 136 -2.19 12.63 15.02
CA ILE A 136 -1.30 11.67 14.36
C ILE A 136 -0.20 11.17 15.31
N LEU A 137 0.40 12.06 16.11
CA LEU A 137 1.38 11.66 17.14
C LEU A 137 0.78 10.66 18.13
N LYS A 138 -0.42 10.92 18.65
CA LYS A 138 -1.10 9.99 19.58
C LYS A 138 -1.35 8.61 18.98
N PHE A 139 -1.66 8.53 17.68
CA PHE A 139 -1.77 7.24 16.99
C PHE A 139 -0.44 6.48 17.00
N VAL A 140 0.67 7.14 16.67
CA VAL A 140 2.01 6.53 16.67
C VAL A 140 2.35 6.02 18.07
N GLU A 141 2.18 6.85 19.09
CA GLU A 141 2.46 6.50 20.49
C GLU A 141 1.60 5.34 20.97
N ALA A 142 0.31 5.32 20.64
CA ALA A 142 -0.61 4.27 21.06
C ALA A 142 -0.30 2.92 20.39
N TYR A 143 -0.02 2.91 19.09
CA TYR A 143 0.35 1.68 18.38
C TYR A 143 1.71 1.13 18.85
N GLU A 144 2.69 2.00 19.09
CA GLU A 144 3.97 1.59 19.67
C GLU A 144 3.80 1.03 21.10
N ALA A 145 2.92 1.61 21.93
CA ALA A 145 2.62 1.11 23.27
C ALA A 145 2.05 -0.32 23.25
N GLU A 146 1.33 -0.69 22.19
CA GLU A 146 0.80 -2.03 21.95
C GLU A 146 1.80 -2.97 21.24
N GLY A 147 3.04 -2.52 21.00
CA GLY A 147 4.09 -3.30 20.34
C GLY A 147 3.96 -3.38 18.81
N ALA A 148 3.19 -2.49 18.20
CA ALA A 148 3.01 -2.35 16.76
C ALA A 148 3.71 -1.07 16.25
N GLU A 149 5.04 -1.01 16.36
CA GLU A 149 5.80 0.19 15.99
C GLU A 149 5.70 0.49 14.49
N MET A 150 5.49 1.76 14.16
CA MET A 150 5.45 2.24 12.78
C MET A 150 6.87 2.39 12.21
N TRP A 151 7.04 1.98 10.96
CA TRP A 151 8.19 2.29 10.12
C TRP A 151 8.02 3.63 9.39
N GLY A 152 6.80 3.98 9.00
CA GLY A 152 6.51 5.21 8.26
C GLY A 152 5.08 5.67 8.37
N LEU A 153 4.76 6.77 7.69
CA LEU A 153 3.43 7.37 7.62
C LEU A 153 3.22 8.03 6.24
N THR A 154 1.98 8.09 5.79
CA THR A 154 1.55 9.10 4.80
C THR A 154 0.72 10.18 5.50
N PRO A 155 0.87 11.48 5.18
CA PRO A 155 0.14 12.55 5.85
C PRO A 155 -1.39 12.51 5.62
N ALA A 156 -1.82 12.00 4.47
CA ALA A 156 -3.22 11.83 4.09
C ALA A 156 -3.32 10.82 2.94
N ASN A 157 -4.33 9.96 2.99
CA ASN A 157 -4.78 9.15 1.86
C ASN A 157 -5.42 10.08 0.81
N GLU A 158 -4.98 9.97 -0.43
CA GLU A 158 -5.66 10.54 -1.60
C GLU A 158 -6.08 12.02 -1.44
N PRO A 159 -5.11 12.91 -1.13
CA PRO A 159 -5.36 14.28 -0.68
C PRO A 159 -6.14 15.15 -1.66
N LEU A 160 -6.15 14.81 -2.95
CA LEU A 160 -6.91 15.56 -3.95
C LEU A 160 -8.41 15.23 -3.95
N GLY A 161 -8.79 14.08 -3.40
CA GLY A 161 -10.17 13.64 -3.38
C GLY A 161 -11.12 14.48 -2.54
N GLY A 162 -10.61 15.17 -1.52
CA GLY A 162 -11.44 16.04 -0.69
C GLY A 162 -11.80 17.39 -1.35
N PHE A 163 -11.33 17.63 -2.59
CA PHE A 163 -11.77 18.76 -3.42
C PHE A 163 -12.97 18.43 -4.31
N ILE A 164 -13.42 17.17 -4.32
CA ILE A 164 -14.64 16.75 -5.00
C ILE A 164 -15.62 16.16 -4.00
N ASP A 165 -16.89 16.04 -4.40
CA ASP A 165 -17.93 15.42 -3.57
C ASP A 165 -17.76 13.89 -3.58
N TRP A 166 -16.77 13.41 -2.82
CA TRP A 166 -16.42 12.00 -2.76
C TRP A 166 -17.25 11.25 -1.72
N GLY A 167 -17.73 10.06 -2.07
CA GLY A 167 -18.58 9.24 -1.22
C GLY A 167 -17.92 8.67 0.04
N ILE A 168 -16.61 8.46 0.01
CA ILE A 168 -15.85 7.78 1.07
C ILE A 168 -15.08 8.78 1.95
N ASN A 169 -14.46 8.30 3.04
CA ASN A 169 -13.63 9.12 3.93
C ASN A 169 -12.57 9.87 3.13
N THR A 170 -12.50 11.18 3.29
CA THR A 170 -11.54 12.02 2.55
C THR A 170 -11.24 13.32 3.29
N CYS A 171 -10.12 13.96 2.97
CA CYS A 171 -9.81 15.32 3.37
C CYS A 171 -8.95 15.99 2.29
N GLY A 172 -9.36 17.17 1.84
CA GLY A 172 -8.70 17.88 0.76
C GLY A 172 -7.43 18.58 1.25
N TRP A 173 -6.32 18.34 0.54
CA TRP A 173 -5.05 19.01 0.77
C TRP A 173 -4.43 19.45 -0.55
N SER A 174 -4.30 20.76 -0.77
CA SER A 174 -3.47 21.25 -1.88
C SER A 174 -2.02 20.98 -1.55
N SER A 175 -1.16 20.98 -2.56
CA SER A 175 0.28 20.81 -2.36
C SER A 175 0.86 21.86 -1.41
N GLU A 176 0.42 23.13 -1.49
CA GLU A 176 0.86 24.19 -0.58
C GLU A 176 0.33 24.02 0.84
N ALA A 177 -0.94 23.63 1.01
CA ALA A 177 -1.50 23.38 2.33
C ALA A 177 -0.81 22.19 3.02
N MET A 178 -0.54 21.13 2.27
CA MET A 178 0.22 19.97 2.74
C MET A 178 1.64 20.36 3.14
N ARG A 179 2.35 21.11 2.29
CA ARG A 179 3.68 21.67 2.59
C ARG A 179 3.67 22.47 3.89
N ASP A 180 2.74 23.41 4.00
CA ASP A 180 2.67 24.34 5.13
C ASP A 180 2.32 23.62 6.44
N TRP A 181 1.43 22.63 6.38
CA TRP A 181 1.11 21.78 7.53
C TRP A 181 2.27 20.87 7.94
N ILE A 182 2.99 20.27 6.98
CA ILE A 182 4.15 19.43 7.27
C ILE A 182 5.25 20.24 7.96
N LYS A 183 5.67 21.36 7.37
CA LYS A 183 6.77 22.17 7.93
C LYS A 183 6.39 22.90 9.22
N GLY A 184 5.13 23.31 9.35
CA GLY A 184 4.64 24.12 10.47
C GLY A 184 4.16 23.31 11.66
N ASN A 185 3.69 22.07 11.44
CA ASN A 185 2.99 21.30 12.46
C ASN A 185 3.44 19.84 12.50
N LEU A 186 3.16 19.02 11.48
CA LEU A 186 3.36 17.56 11.56
C LEU A 186 4.83 17.18 11.76
N GLY A 187 5.73 17.71 10.93
CA GLY A 187 7.17 17.44 11.01
C GLY A 187 7.77 17.81 12.37
N PRO A 188 7.64 19.08 12.83
CA PRO A 188 8.13 19.50 14.14
C PRO A 188 7.50 18.75 15.32
N THR A 189 6.22 18.37 15.23
CA THR A 189 5.53 17.62 16.28
C THR A 189 6.12 16.22 16.44
N LEU A 190 6.31 15.50 15.34
CA LEU A 190 6.94 14.18 15.36
C LEU A 190 8.41 14.26 15.78
N GLU A 191 9.17 15.23 15.27
CA GLU A 191 10.58 15.41 15.65
C GLU A 191 10.74 15.72 17.15
N ALA A 192 9.94 16.64 17.69
CA ALA A 192 9.99 17.01 19.10
C ALA A 192 9.66 15.84 20.04
N ALA A 193 8.81 14.91 19.58
CA ALA A 193 8.47 13.69 20.29
C ALA A 193 9.47 12.53 20.06
N GLY A 194 10.51 12.73 19.24
CA GLY A 194 11.55 11.72 18.97
C GLY A 194 11.26 10.78 17.80
N TYR A 195 10.21 11.06 17.02
CA TYR A 195 9.72 10.23 15.91
C TYR A 195 10.27 10.59 14.53
N ARG A 196 11.36 11.38 14.44
CA ARG A 196 11.97 11.73 13.14
C ARG A 196 12.48 10.50 12.36
N TYR A 197 12.66 9.35 13.02
CA TYR A 197 13.05 8.11 12.34
C TYR A 197 11.97 7.54 11.42
N LEU A 198 10.70 7.91 11.62
CA LEU A 198 9.60 7.50 10.76
C LEU A 198 9.81 8.02 9.34
N LYS A 199 9.55 7.16 8.36
CA LYS A 199 9.59 7.53 6.94
C LYS A 199 8.31 8.24 6.55
N MET A 200 8.40 9.54 6.28
CA MET A 200 7.25 10.31 5.79
C MET A 200 7.18 10.24 4.27
N MET A 201 6.08 9.69 3.76
CA MET A 201 5.84 9.56 2.33
C MET A 201 4.69 10.49 1.91
N ILE A 202 4.96 11.43 1.01
CA ILE A 202 3.95 12.38 0.51
C ILE A 202 3.22 11.83 -0.72
N HIS A 203 2.23 12.57 -1.22
CA HIS A 203 1.36 12.22 -2.35
C HIS A 203 0.27 11.20 -2.00
N ASP A 204 0.61 9.90 -1.89
CA ASP A 204 -0.34 8.82 -1.56
C ASP A 204 -1.63 8.88 -2.39
N PHE A 205 -1.44 9.09 -3.70
CA PHE A 205 -2.48 9.23 -4.71
C PHE A 205 -2.01 8.69 -6.06
N ASN A 206 -2.84 8.82 -7.08
CA ASN A 206 -2.59 8.29 -8.41
C ASN A 206 -1.46 9.02 -9.16
N ARG A 207 -0.70 8.29 -9.98
CA ARG A 207 0.50 8.81 -10.66
C ARG A 207 0.23 9.94 -11.65
N ASP A 208 -1.01 10.15 -12.07
CA ASP A 208 -1.44 11.23 -12.97
C ASP A 208 -1.27 12.64 -12.36
N SER A 209 -1.21 12.74 -11.04
CA SER A 209 -0.97 14.00 -10.35
C SER A 209 0.51 14.32 -10.08
N LEU A 210 1.42 13.44 -10.54
CA LEU A 210 2.85 13.66 -10.46
C LEU A 210 3.42 14.33 -11.73
N PRO A 211 4.53 15.07 -11.64
CA PRO A 211 5.22 15.47 -10.40
C PRO A 211 4.59 16.71 -9.73
N TRP A 212 3.63 17.38 -10.38
CA TRP A 212 3.17 18.72 -9.98
C TRP A 212 2.61 18.79 -8.54
N TYR A 213 2.05 17.71 -7.99
CA TYR A 213 1.56 17.71 -6.61
C TYR A 213 2.71 17.75 -5.58
N ILE A 214 3.81 17.06 -5.84
CA ILE A 214 4.92 16.94 -4.89
C ILE A 214 5.91 18.09 -4.99
N GLU A 215 6.04 18.71 -6.17
CA GLU A 215 7.00 19.79 -6.43
C GLU A 215 6.90 20.93 -5.40
N PRO A 216 5.72 21.55 -5.11
CA PRO A 216 5.67 22.64 -4.13
C PRO A 216 6.05 22.23 -2.71
N ILE A 217 5.92 20.94 -2.37
CA ILE A 217 6.30 20.39 -1.07
C ILE A 217 7.82 20.21 -1.00
N LEU A 218 8.43 19.65 -2.05
CA LEU A 218 9.86 19.32 -2.10
C LEU A 218 10.75 20.52 -2.42
N GLU A 219 10.24 21.53 -3.11
CA GLU A 219 10.95 22.79 -3.38
C GLU A 219 11.12 23.67 -2.13
N ASP A 220 10.32 23.44 -1.08
CA ASP A 220 10.45 24.13 0.20
C ASP A 220 11.33 23.33 1.17
N PRO A 221 12.57 23.78 1.45
CA PRO A 221 13.51 23.03 2.29
C PRO A 221 13.00 22.82 3.72
N ASP A 222 12.13 23.70 4.23
CA ASP A 222 11.58 23.56 5.58
C ASP A 222 10.57 22.40 5.67
N ALA A 223 9.91 22.05 4.56
CA ALA A 223 9.06 20.87 4.44
C ALA A 223 9.87 19.64 4.01
N ALA A 224 10.68 19.77 2.96
CA ALA A 224 11.44 18.69 2.34
C ALA A 224 12.35 17.94 3.33
N GLN A 225 12.88 18.62 4.35
CA GLN A 225 13.70 17.99 5.39
C GLN A 225 12.98 16.90 6.20
N TYR A 226 11.65 16.85 6.18
CA TYR A 226 10.85 15.81 6.85
C TYR A 226 10.46 14.66 5.91
N ILE A 227 10.61 14.82 4.60
CA ILE A 227 10.14 13.86 3.60
C ILE A 227 11.23 12.84 3.30
N ASP A 228 10.83 11.57 3.17
CA ASP A 228 11.73 10.46 2.86
C ASP A 228 11.35 9.74 1.54
N GLY A 229 10.12 9.90 1.05
CA GLY A 229 9.66 9.25 -0.17
C GLY A 229 8.35 9.79 -0.74
N THR A 230 7.96 9.23 -1.88
CA THR A 230 6.69 9.51 -2.56
C THR A 230 5.87 8.21 -2.61
N ALA A 231 4.66 8.29 -2.06
CA ALA A 231 3.67 7.22 -2.10
C ALA A 231 2.80 7.35 -3.36
N VAL A 232 2.48 6.23 -4.02
CA VAL A 232 1.75 6.21 -5.30
C VAL A 232 0.68 5.12 -5.30
N HIS A 233 -0.50 5.43 -5.86
CA HIS A 233 -1.61 4.51 -6.08
C HIS A 233 -1.73 4.17 -7.57
N TRP A 234 -2.28 3.00 -7.88
CA TRP A 234 -2.28 2.46 -9.24
C TRP A 234 -3.51 2.82 -10.12
N TYR A 235 -4.51 3.52 -9.58
CA TYR A 235 -5.87 3.49 -10.15
C TYR A 235 -6.00 4.20 -11.50
N GLU A 236 -5.10 5.15 -11.79
CA GLU A 236 -5.02 5.87 -13.06
C GLU A 236 -3.83 5.46 -13.93
N ASP A 237 -3.13 4.36 -13.59
CA ASP A 237 -1.90 3.95 -14.28
C ASP A 237 -2.13 3.64 -15.77
N ARG A 238 -3.33 3.20 -16.14
CA ARG A 238 -3.71 3.01 -17.55
C ARG A 238 -3.79 4.30 -18.35
N ASN A 239 -3.89 5.45 -17.69
CA ASN A 239 -4.08 6.77 -18.30
C ASN A 239 -2.82 7.64 -18.25
N THR A 240 -1.77 7.19 -17.56
CA THR A 240 -0.53 7.95 -17.37
C THR A 240 0.67 7.04 -17.62
N ASP A 241 1.66 7.52 -18.37
CA ASP A 241 2.88 6.74 -18.65
C ASP A 241 3.76 6.60 -17.39
N PRO A 242 4.38 5.43 -17.13
CA PRO A 242 5.26 5.26 -15.98
C PRO A 242 6.55 6.09 -16.03
N GLU A 243 6.91 6.71 -17.17
CA GLU A 243 8.07 7.62 -17.30
C GLU A 243 8.06 8.77 -16.26
N VAL A 244 6.88 9.18 -15.76
CA VAL A 244 6.78 10.19 -14.69
C VAL A 244 7.49 9.74 -13.40
N LEU A 245 7.54 8.44 -13.12
CA LEU A 245 8.25 7.89 -11.97
C LEU A 245 9.77 8.01 -12.16
N ASP A 246 10.24 7.82 -13.40
CA ASP A 246 11.66 8.02 -13.73
C ASP A 246 12.06 9.49 -13.56
N GLU A 247 11.22 10.43 -14.01
CA GLU A 247 11.44 11.88 -13.84
C GLU A 247 11.62 12.25 -12.37
N ILE A 248 10.73 11.77 -11.49
CA ILE A 248 10.80 12.00 -10.04
C ILE A 248 12.10 11.42 -9.47
N GLN A 249 12.46 10.18 -9.83
CA GLN A 249 13.68 9.57 -9.34
C GLN A 249 14.94 10.33 -9.82
N PHE A 250 14.93 10.88 -11.04
CA PHE A 250 16.05 11.64 -11.56
C PHE A 250 16.21 12.99 -10.87
N GLU A 251 15.10 13.66 -10.54
CA GLU A 251 15.09 14.97 -9.89
C GLU A 251 15.32 14.87 -8.38
N TYR A 252 14.68 13.92 -7.71
CA TYR A 252 14.67 13.74 -6.25
C TYR A 252 15.36 12.44 -5.82
N GLN A 253 16.66 12.31 -6.16
CA GLN A 253 17.42 11.05 -6.04
C GLN A 253 17.49 10.43 -4.64
N ASP A 254 17.33 11.25 -3.59
CA ASP A 254 17.38 10.81 -2.19
C ASP A 254 16.01 10.28 -1.69
N MET A 255 14.93 10.49 -2.45
CA MET A 255 13.58 10.03 -2.13
C MET A 255 13.34 8.64 -2.72
N PHE A 256 12.71 7.75 -1.95
CA PHE A 256 12.24 6.48 -2.50
C PHE A 256 10.81 6.61 -3.05
N LEU A 257 10.50 5.83 -4.09
CA LEU A 257 9.14 5.64 -4.58
C LEU A 257 8.56 4.36 -3.97
N LEU A 258 7.33 4.42 -3.46
CA LEU A 258 6.60 3.25 -2.96
C LEU A 258 5.18 3.25 -3.51
N TYR A 259 4.79 2.17 -4.20
CA TYR A 259 3.38 1.94 -4.50
C TYR A 259 2.69 1.46 -3.22
N THR A 260 1.85 2.32 -2.64
CA THR A 260 1.28 2.16 -1.30
C THR A 260 -0.12 1.55 -1.31
N GLU A 261 -0.79 1.55 -2.47
CA GLU A 261 -2.14 1.01 -2.59
C GLU A 261 -2.45 0.60 -4.04
N ALA A 262 -3.07 -0.58 -4.16
CA ALA A 262 -3.56 -1.11 -5.41
C ALA A 262 -4.66 -2.15 -5.15
N CYS A 263 -5.76 -2.07 -5.90
CA CYS A 263 -6.81 -3.09 -5.85
C CYS A 263 -7.63 -3.22 -7.13
N GLN A 264 -8.07 -4.45 -7.42
CA GLN A 264 -9.04 -4.73 -8.47
C GLN A 264 -10.47 -4.66 -7.95
N GLY A 265 -11.43 -4.72 -8.87
CA GLY A 265 -12.84 -4.92 -8.52
C GLY A 265 -13.63 -3.67 -8.19
N ALA A 266 -13.03 -2.48 -8.29
CA ALA A 266 -13.78 -1.22 -8.32
C ALA A 266 -14.77 -1.25 -9.50
N ASP A 267 -16.06 -1.33 -9.20
CA ASP A 267 -17.13 -1.31 -10.21
C ASP A 267 -17.68 0.11 -10.38
N VAL A 268 -17.01 0.88 -11.24
CA VAL A 268 -17.46 2.22 -11.61
C VAL A 268 -18.79 2.19 -12.39
N SER A 269 -19.22 1.02 -12.89
CA SER A 269 -20.41 0.86 -13.74
C SER A 269 -21.67 0.37 -13.00
N GLY A 270 -21.54 -0.13 -11.77
CA GLY A 270 -22.62 -0.72 -10.98
C GLY A 270 -23.24 -2.00 -11.57
N SER A 271 -22.53 -2.69 -12.46
CA SER A 271 -23.03 -3.86 -13.20
C SER A 271 -22.13 -5.09 -13.15
N ALA A 272 -20.94 -4.98 -12.56
CA ALA A 272 -19.95 -6.05 -12.51
C ALA A 272 -19.75 -6.55 -11.07
N GLU A 273 -19.59 -7.87 -10.90
CA GLU A 273 -19.19 -8.45 -9.63
C GLU A 273 -17.80 -7.94 -9.22
N SER A 274 -17.71 -7.33 -8.04
CA SER A 274 -16.45 -6.86 -7.46
C SER A 274 -15.48 -8.02 -7.30
N VAL A 275 -15.91 -9.12 -6.67
CA VAL A 275 -15.12 -10.36 -6.55
C VAL A 275 -15.31 -11.26 -7.77
N LYS A 276 -14.21 -11.73 -8.37
CA LYS A 276 -14.22 -12.68 -9.50
C LYS A 276 -13.31 -13.86 -9.19
N LEU A 277 -13.85 -14.84 -8.47
CA LEU A 277 -13.12 -16.03 -8.03
C LEU A 277 -12.39 -16.71 -9.20
N GLY A 278 -11.06 -16.78 -9.09
CA GLY A 278 -10.23 -17.46 -10.08
C GLY A 278 -9.89 -16.63 -11.32
N SER A 279 -10.09 -15.31 -11.30
CA SER A 279 -9.74 -14.44 -12.43
C SER A 279 -8.24 -14.41 -12.70
N TRP A 280 -7.80 -15.04 -13.80
CA TRP A 280 -6.42 -14.96 -14.25
C TRP A 280 -6.04 -13.56 -14.75
N GLN A 281 -6.96 -12.86 -15.41
CA GLN A 281 -6.72 -11.49 -15.88
C GLN A 281 -6.33 -10.56 -14.74
N ARG A 282 -6.98 -10.66 -13.58
CA ARG A 282 -6.62 -9.83 -12.42
C ARG A 282 -5.21 -10.14 -11.89
N ALA A 283 -4.78 -11.39 -11.97
CA ALA A 283 -3.40 -11.76 -11.63
C ALA A 283 -2.38 -11.21 -12.63
N GLU A 284 -2.68 -11.26 -13.92
CA GLU A 284 -1.86 -10.65 -14.97
C GLU A 284 -1.76 -9.13 -14.78
N ASP A 285 -2.87 -8.45 -14.49
CA ASP A 285 -2.89 -7.01 -14.20
C ASP A 285 -2.00 -6.67 -12.99
N TYR A 286 -2.10 -7.43 -11.88
CA TYR A 286 -1.27 -7.25 -10.68
C TYR A 286 0.22 -7.40 -11.00
N VAL A 287 0.63 -8.52 -11.61
CA VAL A 287 2.06 -8.75 -11.85
C VAL A 287 2.61 -7.81 -12.91
N TYR A 288 1.81 -7.42 -13.91
CA TYR A 288 2.20 -6.46 -14.93
C TYR A 288 2.55 -5.10 -14.29
N ASP A 289 1.64 -4.59 -13.45
CA ASP A 289 1.81 -3.32 -12.74
C ASP A 289 3.01 -3.35 -11.79
N MET A 290 3.13 -4.40 -10.97
CA MET A 290 4.29 -4.56 -10.10
C MET A 290 5.61 -4.57 -10.89
N MET A 291 5.65 -5.25 -12.04
CA MET A 291 6.86 -5.30 -12.87
C MET A 291 7.12 -3.99 -13.62
N GLU A 292 6.08 -3.24 -14.00
CA GLU A 292 6.20 -1.94 -14.64
C GLU A 292 6.78 -0.95 -13.63
N THR A 293 6.11 -0.77 -12.50
CA THR A 293 6.49 0.19 -11.46
C THR A 293 7.89 -0.08 -10.91
N ILE A 294 8.30 -1.34 -10.72
CA ILE A 294 9.68 -1.67 -10.30
C ILE A 294 10.70 -1.37 -11.41
N ASN A 295 10.36 -1.53 -12.69
CA ASN A 295 11.25 -1.13 -13.77
C ASN A 295 11.44 0.40 -13.81
N HIS A 296 10.48 1.15 -13.26
CA HIS A 296 10.46 2.61 -13.09
C HIS A 296 10.66 3.03 -11.61
N PHE A 297 11.68 2.46 -10.97
CA PHE A 297 12.22 2.87 -9.67
C PHE A 297 11.34 2.68 -8.41
N SER A 298 10.15 2.11 -8.52
CA SER A 298 9.40 1.71 -7.32
C SER A 298 10.22 0.74 -6.47
N THR A 299 10.30 1.02 -5.17
CA THR A 299 11.05 0.23 -4.18
C THR A 299 10.19 -0.84 -3.53
N GLY A 300 8.88 -0.86 -3.79
CA GLY A 300 7.97 -1.82 -3.21
C GLY A 300 6.56 -1.66 -3.75
N TRP A 301 5.70 -2.60 -3.39
CA TRP A 301 4.31 -2.61 -3.86
C TRP A 301 3.40 -3.19 -2.78
N VAL A 302 2.36 -2.45 -2.42
CA VAL A 302 1.46 -2.77 -1.31
C VAL A 302 0.04 -2.92 -1.86
N ASP A 303 -0.47 -4.15 -1.75
CA ASP A 303 -1.86 -4.47 -2.05
C ASP A 303 -2.82 -3.72 -1.13
N TRP A 304 -4.09 -3.64 -1.51
CA TRP A 304 -5.11 -3.11 -0.63
C TRP A 304 -5.54 -4.12 0.44
N ASN A 305 -6.83 -4.44 0.52
CA ASN A 305 -7.33 -5.39 1.50
C ASN A 305 -6.70 -6.77 1.29
N MET A 306 -6.00 -7.29 2.30
CA MET A 306 -5.48 -8.66 2.24
C MET A 306 -6.60 -9.71 2.30
N ALA A 307 -7.77 -9.35 2.83
CA ALA A 307 -8.94 -10.21 2.87
C ALA A 307 -10.23 -9.41 2.70
N LEU A 308 -11.13 -9.92 1.86
CA LEU A 308 -12.52 -9.46 1.75
C LEU A 308 -13.47 -10.66 1.76
N ASP A 309 -14.75 -10.44 2.00
CA ASP A 309 -15.77 -11.49 1.88
C ASP A 309 -16.11 -11.80 0.41
N THR A 310 -17.04 -12.74 0.19
CA THR A 310 -17.49 -13.15 -1.15
C THR A 310 -18.20 -12.06 -1.95
N LEU A 311 -18.58 -10.94 -1.33
CA LEU A 311 -19.15 -9.76 -1.99
C LEU A 311 -18.11 -8.67 -2.28
N GLY A 312 -16.94 -8.73 -1.62
CA GLY A 312 -15.90 -7.71 -1.73
C GLY A 312 -15.92 -6.68 -0.62
N GLY A 313 -16.48 -7.03 0.55
CA GLY A 313 -16.65 -6.16 1.69
C GLY A 313 -16.08 -6.70 3.01
N PRO A 314 -16.52 -6.14 4.15
CA PRO A 314 -17.48 -5.02 4.25
C PRO A 314 -16.90 -3.70 3.73
N ASN A 315 -17.76 -2.75 3.37
CA ASN A 315 -17.41 -1.38 3.05
C ASN A 315 -18.62 -0.50 3.38
N TRP A 316 -18.48 0.52 4.23
CA TRP A 316 -19.63 1.27 4.74
C TRP A 316 -20.33 2.08 3.66
N TYR A 317 -19.63 2.39 2.56
CA TYR A 317 -20.16 3.09 1.40
C TYR A 317 -20.63 2.14 0.28
N ASN A 318 -20.52 0.82 0.48
CA ASN A 318 -20.75 -0.22 -0.54
C ASN A 318 -19.82 -0.09 -1.77
N ASN A 319 -18.63 0.49 -1.57
CA ASN A 319 -17.56 0.49 -2.58
C ASN A 319 -16.84 -0.87 -2.55
N PHE A 320 -17.51 -1.95 -2.95
CA PHE A 320 -16.95 -3.30 -2.88
C PHE A 320 -15.83 -3.51 -3.90
N LEU A 321 -14.82 -4.29 -3.51
CA LEU A 321 -13.58 -4.50 -4.26
C LEU A 321 -13.28 -6.00 -4.39
N ASP A 322 -12.21 -6.35 -5.11
CA ASP A 322 -11.64 -7.69 -5.06
C ASP A 322 -10.43 -7.74 -4.12
N SER A 323 -10.05 -8.93 -3.70
CA SER A 323 -8.88 -9.16 -2.85
C SER A 323 -8.15 -10.45 -3.26
N PRO A 324 -6.81 -10.54 -3.11
CA PRO A 324 -6.08 -11.77 -3.34
C PRO A 324 -6.53 -12.95 -2.47
N VAL A 325 -7.16 -12.69 -1.31
CA VAL A 325 -7.83 -13.71 -0.52
C VAL A 325 -9.30 -13.33 -0.27
N ILE A 326 -10.19 -14.29 -0.54
CA ILE A 326 -11.63 -14.16 -0.32
C ILE A 326 -12.05 -15.10 0.81
N VAL A 327 -12.69 -14.56 1.85
CA VAL A 327 -13.13 -15.30 3.02
C VAL A 327 -14.59 -15.75 2.84
N ASN A 328 -14.84 -17.03 3.09
CA ASN A 328 -16.17 -17.59 3.22
C ASN A 328 -16.38 -18.04 4.66
N THR A 329 -16.95 -17.15 5.47
CA THR A 329 -17.19 -17.37 6.90
C THR A 329 -18.19 -18.50 7.15
N GLU A 330 -19.18 -18.71 6.28
CA GLU A 330 -20.20 -19.76 6.46
C GLU A 330 -19.58 -21.16 6.44
N GLU A 331 -18.57 -21.37 5.59
CA GLU A 331 -17.85 -22.64 5.45
C GLU A 331 -16.52 -22.67 6.24
N ASN A 332 -16.20 -21.60 6.99
CA ASN A 332 -14.94 -21.44 7.73
C ASN A 332 -13.70 -21.72 6.85
N GLU A 333 -13.68 -21.11 5.65
CA GLU A 333 -12.60 -21.27 4.69
C GLU A 333 -12.24 -19.95 4.01
N PHE A 334 -11.13 -19.95 3.26
CA PHE A 334 -10.78 -18.84 2.39
C PHE A 334 -10.19 -19.35 1.07
N TYR A 335 -10.39 -18.57 0.01
CA TYR A 335 -9.89 -18.85 -1.32
C TYR A 335 -8.69 -17.95 -1.61
N LYS A 336 -7.56 -18.57 -1.96
CA LYS A 336 -6.38 -17.85 -2.46
C LYS A 336 -6.55 -17.67 -3.97
N GLN A 337 -6.77 -16.42 -4.39
CA GLN A 337 -7.01 -16.09 -5.79
C GLN A 337 -5.72 -16.13 -6.62
N PRO A 338 -5.80 -16.17 -7.96
CA PRO A 338 -4.65 -16.01 -8.83
C PRO A 338 -3.78 -14.79 -8.49
N MET A 339 -4.37 -13.66 -8.07
CA MET A 339 -3.65 -12.46 -7.61
C MET A 339 -2.67 -12.77 -6.47
N PHE A 340 -3.04 -13.63 -5.52
CA PHE A 340 -2.17 -14.02 -4.40
C PHE A 340 -0.88 -14.67 -4.91
N TYR A 341 -0.99 -15.54 -5.92
CA TYR A 341 0.16 -16.22 -6.50
C TYR A 341 0.99 -15.29 -7.38
N ALA A 342 0.35 -14.37 -8.11
CA ALA A 342 1.04 -13.32 -8.88
C ALA A 342 1.93 -12.44 -7.98
N ILE A 343 1.39 -11.95 -6.86
CA ILE A 343 2.20 -11.20 -5.87
C ILE A 343 3.32 -12.09 -5.32
N GLY A 344 3.03 -13.38 -5.10
CA GLY A 344 3.98 -14.39 -4.64
C GLY A 344 5.21 -14.57 -5.53
N HIS A 345 5.10 -14.32 -6.85
CA HIS A 345 6.24 -14.40 -7.77
C HIS A 345 7.32 -13.34 -7.52
N LEU A 346 6.96 -12.24 -6.87
CA LEU A 346 7.87 -11.16 -6.46
C LEU A 346 8.12 -11.19 -4.96
N SER A 347 7.08 -11.06 -4.13
CA SER A 347 7.19 -10.97 -2.66
C SER A 347 7.97 -12.12 -2.02
N LYS A 348 7.77 -13.36 -2.48
CA LYS A 348 8.43 -14.53 -1.90
C LYS A 348 9.93 -14.58 -2.17
N PHE A 349 10.35 -14.04 -3.31
CA PHE A 349 11.69 -14.27 -3.83
C PHE A 349 12.58 -13.01 -3.86
N VAL A 350 11.96 -11.83 -3.84
CA VAL A 350 12.65 -10.53 -3.78
C VAL A 350 12.62 -10.04 -2.34
N ALA A 351 13.61 -10.46 -1.56
CA ALA A 351 13.75 -10.04 -0.17
C ALA A 351 14.07 -8.55 -0.06
N PRO A 352 13.69 -7.87 1.06
CA PRO A 352 14.18 -6.53 1.36
C PRO A 352 15.70 -6.47 1.27
N GLY A 353 16.25 -5.41 0.66
CA GLY A 353 17.68 -5.28 0.39
C GLY A 353 18.15 -5.82 -0.97
N SER A 354 17.29 -6.55 -1.70
CA SER A 354 17.58 -6.94 -3.09
C SER A 354 17.73 -5.70 -3.96
N ASN A 355 18.65 -5.72 -4.92
CA ASN A 355 18.89 -4.57 -5.81
C ASN A 355 18.35 -4.87 -7.20
N ARG A 356 17.53 -3.97 -7.77
CA ARG A 356 17.06 -4.09 -9.14
C ARG A 356 18.26 -4.04 -10.10
N MET A 357 18.17 -4.79 -11.19
CA MET A 357 19.17 -4.83 -12.25
C MET A 357 18.55 -4.40 -13.57
N ALA A 358 19.38 -3.87 -14.48
CA ALA A 358 18.95 -3.63 -15.85
C ALA A 358 18.41 -4.94 -16.45
N SER A 359 17.20 -4.89 -16.98
CA SER A 359 16.54 -6.00 -17.66
C SER A 359 15.90 -5.48 -18.94
N LEU A 360 16.08 -6.21 -20.03
CA LEU A 360 15.55 -5.85 -21.34
C LEU A 360 14.96 -7.09 -22.01
N THR A 361 13.85 -6.89 -22.69
CA THR A 361 13.21 -7.89 -23.56
C THR A 361 13.07 -7.28 -24.95
N THR A 362 13.20 -8.12 -25.98
CA THR A 362 12.93 -7.73 -27.37
C THR A 362 11.50 -8.04 -27.80
N ALA A 363 10.75 -8.76 -26.96
CA ALA A 363 9.38 -9.16 -27.24
C ALA A 363 8.42 -8.20 -26.55
N THR A 364 7.38 -7.76 -27.26
CA THR A 364 6.38 -6.79 -26.77
C THR A 364 5.29 -7.44 -25.90
N ASP A 365 5.20 -8.75 -25.92
CA ASP A 365 4.25 -9.58 -25.16
C ASP A 365 4.91 -10.30 -23.98
N LEU A 366 6.19 -10.01 -23.72
CA LEU A 366 6.89 -10.42 -22.52
C LEU A 366 7.23 -9.18 -21.70
N GLN A 367 7.16 -9.31 -20.38
CA GLN A 367 7.72 -8.34 -19.45
C GLN A 367 8.76 -9.03 -18.58
N VAL A 368 9.80 -8.30 -18.17
CA VAL A 368 10.88 -8.84 -17.35
C VAL A 368 11.37 -7.83 -16.33
N VAL A 369 11.63 -8.30 -15.12
CA VAL A 369 12.38 -7.58 -14.09
C VAL A 369 13.42 -8.51 -13.50
N ALA A 370 14.61 -7.98 -13.18
CA ALA A 370 15.72 -8.75 -12.64
C ALA A 370 16.32 -8.09 -11.40
N PHE A 371 16.88 -8.91 -10.52
CA PHE A 371 17.46 -8.49 -9.24
C PHE A 371 18.74 -9.25 -8.91
N ASN A 372 19.62 -8.60 -8.16
CA ASN A 372 20.65 -9.28 -7.38
C ASN A 372 20.13 -9.45 -5.94
N VAL A 373 20.08 -10.69 -5.46
CA VAL A 373 19.59 -11.02 -4.12
C VAL A 373 20.75 -11.29 -3.16
N GLU A 374 20.57 -11.13 -1.84
CA GLU A 374 21.64 -11.17 -0.81
C GLU A 374 22.55 -12.42 -0.79
N SER A 375 22.19 -13.48 -1.53
CA SER A 375 23.04 -14.66 -1.76
C SER A 375 24.06 -14.53 -2.90
N GLY A 376 24.14 -13.38 -3.57
CA GLY A 376 24.93 -13.18 -4.79
C GLY A 376 24.37 -13.90 -6.01
N ARG A 377 23.15 -14.44 -5.90
CA ARG A 377 22.39 -15.07 -6.99
C ARG A 377 21.60 -14.02 -7.75
N ALA A 378 21.34 -14.32 -9.02
CA ALA A 378 20.47 -13.49 -9.84
C ALA A 378 19.04 -14.05 -9.79
N LEU A 379 18.06 -13.15 -9.81
CA LEU A 379 16.66 -13.47 -9.91
C LEU A 379 16.05 -12.76 -11.11
N ALA A 380 15.24 -13.45 -11.90
CA ALA A 380 14.42 -12.86 -12.95
C ALA A 380 12.96 -13.29 -12.79
N VAL A 381 12.04 -12.34 -12.91
CA VAL A 381 10.60 -12.61 -13.06
C VAL A 381 10.22 -12.28 -14.49
N ILE A 382 9.56 -13.21 -15.16
CA ILE A 382 9.14 -13.06 -16.56
C ILE A 382 7.64 -13.33 -16.63
N LEU A 383 6.90 -12.39 -17.20
CA LEU A 383 5.49 -12.52 -17.51
C LEU A 383 5.33 -12.71 -19.02
N ASN A 384 4.65 -13.79 -19.42
CA ASN A 384 4.18 -14.00 -20.79
C ASN A 384 2.70 -13.63 -20.89
N MET A 385 2.41 -12.52 -21.57
CA MET A 385 1.05 -12.03 -21.80
C MET A 385 0.44 -12.59 -23.09
N ALA A 386 1.19 -13.35 -23.88
CA ALA A 386 0.69 -13.94 -25.11
C ALA A 386 -0.28 -15.09 -24.83
N GLU A 387 -1.22 -15.29 -25.75
CA GLU A 387 -2.09 -16.48 -25.81
C GLU A 387 -1.36 -17.74 -26.30
N GLU A 388 -0.05 -17.63 -26.55
CA GLU A 388 0.80 -18.70 -27.05
C GLU A 388 2.04 -18.87 -26.17
N GLU A 389 2.61 -20.07 -26.21
CA GLU A 389 3.91 -20.36 -25.61
C GLU A 389 5.02 -19.53 -26.26
N ARG A 390 5.96 -19.04 -25.44
CA ARG A 390 7.15 -18.30 -25.89
C ARG A 390 8.41 -19.05 -25.51
N ASN A 391 9.27 -19.31 -26.50
CA ASN A 391 10.63 -19.80 -26.25
C ASN A 391 11.51 -18.61 -25.85
N VAL A 392 12.07 -18.66 -24.64
CA VAL A 392 12.86 -17.59 -24.05
C VAL A 392 14.28 -18.06 -23.78
N THR A 393 15.24 -17.16 -24.01
CA THR A 393 16.63 -17.32 -23.64
C THR A 393 17.00 -16.23 -22.64
N VAL A 394 17.27 -16.59 -21.38
CA VAL A 394 17.79 -15.66 -20.36
C VAL A 394 19.32 -15.64 -20.44
N ARG A 395 19.92 -14.44 -20.40
CA ARG A 395 21.37 -14.19 -20.36
C ARG A 395 21.65 -13.04 -19.40
N ASP A 396 22.73 -13.12 -18.62
CA ASP A 396 23.11 -12.11 -17.61
C ASP A 396 24.40 -11.33 -17.98
N GLY A 397 24.91 -11.52 -19.21
CA GLY A 397 26.15 -10.91 -19.68
C GLY A 397 27.43 -11.69 -19.30
N SER A 398 27.31 -12.75 -18.49
CA SER A 398 28.33 -13.77 -18.31
C SER A 398 28.19 -14.90 -19.33
N GLU A 399 28.82 -16.06 -19.09
CA GLU A 399 28.63 -17.29 -19.88
C GLU A 399 27.30 -18.01 -19.53
N PHE A 400 26.51 -17.48 -18.59
CA PHE A 400 25.22 -18.05 -18.24
C PHE A 400 24.19 -17.86 -19.38
N TYR A 401 23.52 -18.95 -19.73
CA TYR A 401 22.32 -18.93 -20.54
C TYR A 401 21.35 -20.03 -20.12
N LEU A 402 20.05 -19.71 -20.12
CA LEU A 402 18.99 -20.67 -19.86
C LEU A 402 17.92 -20.57 -20.95
N ASN A 403 17.68 -21.68 -21.64
CA ASN A 403 16.64 -21.79 -22.67
C ASN A 403 15.48 -22.62 -22.14
N PHE A 404 14.27 -22.10 -22.27
CA PHE A 404 13.04 -22.78 -21.83
C PHE A 404 11.85 -22.17 -22.55
N ALA A 405 10.71 -22.87 -22.46
CA ALA A 405 9.44 -22.39 -22.96
C ALA A 405 8.60 -21.89 -21.79
N ILE A 406 8.04 -20.69 -21.94
CA ILE A 406 7.07 -20.11 -21.01
C ILE A 406 5.68 -20.34 -21.61
N PRO A 407 4.78 -21.07 -20.93
CA PRO A 407 3.42 -21.27 -21.40
C PRO A 407 2.69 -19.95 -21.69
N ALA A 408 1.62 -20.01 -22.48
CA ALA A 408 0.71 -18.89 -22.66
C ALA A 408 0.21 -18.37 -21.30
N LYS A 409 0.06 -17.05 -21.16
CA LYS A 409 -0.55 -16.43 -19.98
C LYS A 409 0.08 -16.93 -18.67
N ALA A 410 1.41 -16.85 -18.55
CA ALA A 410 2.14 -17.46 -17.43
C ALA A 410 3.19 -16.52 -16.83
N ILE A 411 3.44 -16.71 -15.53
CA ILE A 411 4.46 -15.99 -14.76
C ILE A 411 5.52 -17.01 -14.34
N GLN A 412 6.80 -16.68 -14.52
CA GLN A 412 7.89 -17.55 -14.10
C GLN A 412 8.96 -16.76 -13.35
N THR A 413 9.30 -17.24 -12.15
CA THR A 413 10.40 -16.71 -11.34
C THR A 413 11.57 -17.69 -11.40
N ILE A 414 12.74 -17.19 -11.80
CA ILE A 414 13.95 -17.98 -12.01
C ILE A 414 15.04 -17.43 -11.09
N LEU A 415 15.63 -18.32 -10.30
CA LEU A 415 16.73 -18.03 -9.39
C LEU A 415 17.93 -18.86 -9.82
N TYR A 416 19.07 -18.21 -10.10
CA TYR A 416 20.25 -18.86 -10.67
C TYR A 416 21.57 -18.34 -10.10
#